data_AF-A0AAC9XWY5-F1
#
_entry.id   AF-A0AAC9XWY5-F1
#
_cell.length_a   1.000
_cell.length_b   1.000
_cell.length_c   1.000
_cell.angle_alpha   90.00
_cell.angle_beta   90.00
_cell.angle_gamma   90.00
#
_symmetry.space_group_name_H-M   'P 1'
#
loop_
_entity.id
_entity.type
_entity.pdbx_description
1 polymer ?
#
loop_
_entity_poly.entity_id
_entity_poly.type
_entity_poly.pdbx_seq_one_letter_code
_entity_poly.pdbx_strand_id
1 'polypeptide(L)' 'MEVKTLMDSRSRPDQSCSNINTLIAKHLSDVIIRIEELNVLKSSLENMASSCDQDKTIRDCGILNYLHT' A
#
# COMPACT_ATOMS: atom_id res chain seq x y z
N MET A 1 -4.30 6.04 -18.16
CA MET A 1 -5.23 5.86 -19.29
C MET A 1 -6.70 5.96 -18.84
N GLU A 2 -6.99 5.79 -17.54
CA GLU A 2 -8.35 5.92 -16.95
C GLU A 2 -9.10 7.21 -17.25
N VAL A 3 -8.42 8.36 -17.19
CA VAL A 3 -9.07 9.67 -17.41
C VAL A 3 -9.73 9.74 -18.78
N LYS A 4 -9.13 9.13 -19.81
CA LYS A 4 -9.66 9.13 -21.18
C LYS A 4 -10.93 8.28 -21.28
N THR A 5 -10.93 7.09 -20.65
CA THR A 5 -12.12 6.22 -20.56
C THR A 5 -13.28 6.91 -19.85
N LEU A 6 -13.00 7.66 -18.77
CA LEU A 6 -14.01 8.43 -18.05
C LEU A 6 -14.57 9.59 -18.88
N MET A 7 -13.73 10.27 -19.66
CA MET A 7 -14.17 11.35 -20.56
C MET A 7 -15.00 10.84 -21.74
N ASP A 8 -14.62 9.71 -22.35
CA ASP A 8 -15.34 9.13 -23.49
C ASP A 8 -16.73 8.63 -23.07
N SER A 9 -16.87 8.03 -21.89
CA SER A 9 -18.17 7.62 -21.34
C SER A 9 -19.10 8.81 -21.07
N ARG A 10 -18.56 9.99 -20.69
CA ARG A 10 -19.37 11.20 -20.49
C ARG A 10 -20.01 11.72 -21.78
N SER A 11 -19.43 11.38 -22.93
CA SER A 11 -19.97 11.77 -24.25
C SER A 11 -21.10 10.86 -24.75
N ARG A 12 -21.39 9.76 -24.04
CA ARG A 12 -22.37 8.73 -24.44
C ARG A 12 -23.27 8.33 -23.24
N PRO A 13 -24.20 9.21 -22.83
CA PRO A 13 -24.97 9.06 -21.58
C PRO A 13 -25.89 7.84 -21.55
N ASP A 14 -26.30 7.32 -22.70
CA ASP A 14 -27.19 6.16 -22.80
C ASP A 14 -26.43 4.82 -22.73
N GLN A 15 -25.10 4.84 -22.58
CA GLN A 15 -24.30 3.62 -22.42
C GLN A 15 -24.20 3.18 -20.95
N SER A 16 -24.08 1.86 -20.77
CA SER A 16 -23.81 1.27 -19.45
C SER A 16 -22.48 1.77 -18.88
N CYS A 17 -22.50 2.14 -17.59
CA CYS A 17 -21.31 2.50 -16.81
C CYS A 17 -20.48 1.28 -16.34
N SER A 18 -20.79 0.07 -16.82
CA SER A 18 -20.14 -1.17 -16.36
C SER A 18 -18.62 -1.13 -16.52
N ASN A 19 -18.09 -0.54 -17.60
CA ASN A 19 -16.66 -0.42 -17.81
C ASN A 19 -15.98 0.49 -16.76
N ILE A 20 -16.64 1.58 -16.37
CA ILE A 20 -16.20 2.48 -15.31
C ILE A 20 -16.20 1.73 -13.98
N ASN A 21 -17.28 0.99 -13.69
CA ASN A 21 -17.38 0.21 -12.45
C ASN A 21 -16.27 -0.84 -12.34
N THR A 22 -15.98 -1.57 -13.43
CA THR A 22 -14.86 -2.54 -13.46
C THR A 22 -13.51 -1.86 -13.22
N LEU A 23 -13.30 -0.69 -13.83
CA LEU A 23 -12.06 0.07 -13.67
C LEU A 23 -11.87 0.53 -12.22
N ILE A 24 -12.89 1.11 -11.61
CA ILE A 24 -12.85 1.55 -10.21
C ILE A 24 -12.68 0.36 -9.27
N ALA A 25 -13.37 -0.75 -9.50
CA ALA A 25 -13.23 -1.96 -8.69
C ALA A 25 -11.79 -2.51 -8.72
N LYS A 26 -11.15 -2.48 -9.90
CA LYS A 26 -9.73 -2.87 -10.03
C LYS A 26 -8.83 -1.95 -9.22
N HIS A 27 -8.95 -0.63 -9.37
CA HIS A 27 -8.10 0.30 -8.61
C HIS A 27 -8.32 0.20 -7.10
N LEU A 28 -9.57 -0.01 -6.67
CA LEU A 28 -9.86 -0.23 -5.26
C LEU A 28 -9.15 -1.49 -4.76
N SER A 29 -9.19 -2.58 -5.53
CA SER A 29 -8.45 -3.81 -5.19
C SER A 29 -6.95 -3.56 -5.09
N ASP A 30 -6.36 -2.85 -6.05
CA ASP A 30 -4.93 -2.54 -6.05
C ASP A 30 -4.54 -1.69 -4.82
N VAL A 31 -5.38 -0.72 -4.44
CA VAL A 31 -5.17 0.12 -3.24
C VAL A 31 -5.28 -0.70 -1.96
N ILE A 32 -6.26 -1.61 -1.86
CA ILE A 32 -6.42 -2.49 -0.69
C ILE A 32 -5.17 -3.37 -0.50
N ILE A 33 -4.70 -4.02 -1.57
CA ILE A 33 -3.47 -4.83 -1.53
C ILE A 33 -2.30 -4.00 -1.04
N ARG A 34 -2.15 -2.76 -1.57
CA ARG A 34 -1.05 -1.90 -1.16
C ARG A 34 -1.14 -1.47 0.31
N ILE A 35 -2.33 -1.25 0.83
CA ILE A 35 -2.56 -0.96 2.26
C ILE A 35 -2.16 -2.16 3.12
N GLU A 36 -2.53 -3.38 2.72
CA GLU A 36 -2.15 -4.60 3.45
C GLU A 36 -0.64 -4.78 3.50
N GLU A 37 0.06 -4.63 2.37
CA GLU A 37 1.53 -4.67 2.31
C GLU A 37 2.18 -3.61 3.22
N LEU A 38 1.64 -2.38 3.20
CA LEU A 38 2.15 -1.29 4.04
C LEU A 38 1.88 -1.53 5.53
N ASN A 39 0.78 -2.17 5.89
CA ASN A 39 0.49 -2.57 7.26
C ASN A 39 1.46 -3.64 7.76
N VAL A 40 1.77 -4.64 6.93
CA VAL A 40 2.81 -5.64 7.26
C VAL A 40 4.16 -4.96 7.48
N LEU A 41 4.57 -4.09 6.56
CA LEU A 41 5.82 -3.33 6.68
C LEU A 41 5.85 -2.48 7.95
N LYS A 42 4.74 -1.77 8.25
CA LYS A 42 4.59 -0.98 9.47
C LYS A 42 4.83 -1.84 10.71
N SER A 43 4.19 -3.00 10.81
CA SER A 43 4.38 -3.90 11.96
C SER A 43 5.83 -4.39 12.09
N SER A 44 6.51 -4.69 10.98
CA SER A 44 7.95 -5.03 11.02
C SER A 44 8.80 -3.86 11.53
N LEU A 45 8.52 -2.63 11.08
CA LEU A 45 9.25 -1.44 11.53
C LEU A 45 8.98 -1.11 13.00
N GLU A 46 7.75 -1.29 13.48
CA GLU A 46 7.39 -1.12 14.89
C GLU A 46 8.14 -2.13 15.77
N ASN A 47 8.24 -3.39 15.35
CA ASN A 47 9.02 -4.41 16.04
C ASN A 47 10.51 -4.05 16.09
N MET A 48 11.10 -3.63 14.96
CA MET A 48 12.49 -3.16 14.91
C MET A 48 12.71 -1.97 15.86
N ALA A 49 11.83 -0.97 15.83
CA ALA A 49 11.95 0.20 16.69
C ALA A 49 11.86 -0.19 18.18
N SER A 50 11.01 -1.17 18.53
CA SER A 50 10.87 -1.65 19.90
C SER A 50 12.04 -2.52 20.37
N SER A 51 12.82 -3.13 19.46
CA SER A 51 13.91 -4.03 19.83
C SER A 51 15.16 -3.28 20.32
N CYS A 52 15.24 -1.96 20.12
CA CYS A 52 16.35 -1.15 20.57
C CYS A 52 15.87 0.09 21.32
N ASP A 53 16.04 0.05 22.63
CA ASP A 53 15.81 1.12 23.58
C ASP A 53 17.15 1.75 24.01
N GLN A 54 17.22 3.09 24.04
CA GLN A 54 18.38 3.92 24.42
C GLN A 54 19.56 3.95 23.41
N ASP A 55 20.46 4.93 23.60
CA ASP A 55 21.74 5.04 22.89
C ASP A 55 22.69 3.90 23.31
N LYS A 56 22.48 2.73 22.73
CA LYS A 56 23.37 1.56 22.85
C LYS A 56 24.49 1.62 21.81
N THR A 57 25.54 0.83 22.03
CA THR A 57 26.58 0.66 21.01
C THR A 57 26.00 -0.08 19.79
N ILE A 58 26.61 0.08 18.61
CA ILE A 58 26.21 -0.66 17.40
C ILE A 58 26.22 -2.19 17.64
N ARG A 59 27.13 -2.68 18.49
CA ARG A 59 27.21 -4.10 18.87
C ARG A 59 25.96 -4.58 19.60
N ASP A 60 25.33 -3.70 20.38
CA ASP A 60 24.17 -4.01 21.21
C ASP A 60 22.86 -3.45 20.61
N CYS A 61 22.90 -3.02 19.34
CA CYS A 61 21.76 -2.45 18.65
C CYS A 61 20.75 -3.54 18.27
N GLY A 62 19.62 -3.58 18.96
CA GLY A 62 18.56 -4.56 18.72
C GLY A 62 17.93 -4.45 17.33
N ILE A 63 17.97 -3.28 16.68
CA ILE A 63 17.50 -3.11 15.29
C ILE A 63 18.37 -3.90 14.33
N LEU A 64 19.70 -3.78 14.45
CA LEU A 64 20.63 -4.51 13.58
C LEU A 64 20.55 -6.02 13.83
N ASN A 65 20.40 -6.44 15.08
CA ASN A 65 20.22 -7.85 15.41
C ASN A 65 18.93 -8.42 14.81
N TYR A 66 17.84 -7.65 14.77
CA TYR A 66 16.57 -8.06 14.14
C TYR A 66 16.71 -8.24 12.61
N LEU A 67 17.47 -7.38 11.92
CA LEU A 67 17.66 -7.45 10.46
C LEU A 67 18.48 -8.67 9.99
N HIS A 68 19.26 -9.28 10.90
CA HIS A 68 20.08 -10.45 10.60
C HIS A 68 19.38 -11.79 10.89
N THR A 69 18.13 -11.76 11.32
CA THR A 69 17.31 -12.94 11.65
C THR A 69 16.26 -13.19 10.57
#